data_AF-A0A6V7M2L3-F1
#
_entry.id   AF-A0A6V7M2L3-F1
#
_cell.length_a   1.000
_cell.length_b   1.000
_cell.length_c   1.000
_cell.angle_alpha   90.00
_cell.angle_beta   90.00
_cell.angle_gamma   90.00
#
_symmetry.space_group_name_H-M   'P 1'
#
loop_
_entity.id
_entity.type
_entity.pdbx_description
1 polymer ?
#
loop_
_entity_poly.entity_id
_entity_poly.type
_entity_poly.pdbx_seq_one_letter_code
_entity_poly.pdbx_strand_id
1 'polypeptide(L)'
;EHIKNWRSRYFVLRDDGTLVGFKSKPDQQLAAAAQPLNNFTVRGCQIMSIDRPKPYTFVIRGLQWTTVIERTFHVETEQEREDWVAAI
;
A
#
# COMPACT_ATOMS: atom_id res chain seq x y z
N GLU A 1 6.34 11.57 5.39
CA GLU A 1 4.93 12.00 5.24
C GLU A 1 4.30 12.02 6.64
N HIS A 2 3.92 13.20 7.16
CA HIS A 2 3.45 13.39 8.56
C HIS A 2 1.92 13.48 8.66
N ILE A 3 1.20 12.64 7.92
CA ILE A 3 -0.27 12.64 7.92
C ILE A 3 -0.72 11.45 8.76
N LYS A 4 -1.30 11.72 9.94
CA LYS A 4 -1.74 10.68 10.90
C LYS A 4 -3.16 10.16 10.66
N ASN A 5 -3.83 10.59 9.59
CA ASN A 5 -5.21 10.22 9.28
C ASN A 5 -5.25 9.13 8.20
N TRP A 6 -6.05 8.09 8.41
CA TRP A 6 -6.36 7.07 7.41
C TRP A 6 -7.02 7.69 6.19
N ARG A 7 -6.57 7.32 4.99
CA ARG A 7 -7.12 7.81 3.72
C ARG A 7 -7.34 6.62 2.80
N SER A 8 -8.57 6.47 2.32
CA SER A 8 -8.88 5.47 1.30
C SER A 8 -8.09 5.77 0.02
N ARG A 9 -7.51 4.71 -0.55
CA ARG A 9 -6.72 4.72 -1.77
C ARG A 9 -6.97 3.42 -2.51
N TYR A 10 -7.04 3.50 -3.82
CA TYR A 10 -7.07 2.33 -4.68
C TYR A 10 -5.62 1.95 -5.02
N PHE A 11 -5.15 0.82 -4.53
CA PHE A 11 -3.79 0.34 -4.77
C PHE A 11 -3.74 -0.71 -5.87
N VAL A 12 -2.68 -0.66 -6.66
CA VAL A 12 -2.34 -1.64 -7.70
C VAL A 12 -0.92 -2.12 -7.44
N LEU A 13 -0.77 -3.40 -7.12
CA LEU A 13 0.51 -4.08 -7.09
C LEU A 13 0.84 -4.58 -8.51
N ARG A 14 2.07 -4.35 -8.96
CA ARG A 14 2.59 -4.80 -10.24
C ARG A 14 3.65 -5.89 -10.04
N ASP A 15 3.85 -6.72 -11.05
CA ASP A 15 4.82 -7.85 -11.02
C ASP A 15 6.29 -7.39 -10.83
N ASP A 16 6.60 -6.15 -11.20
CA ASP A 16 7.91 -5.54 -10.93
C ASP A 16 8.08 -5.12 -9.45
N GLY A 17 7.09 -5.39 -8.60
CA GLY A 17 7.07 -5.02 -7.19
C GLY A 17 6.81 -3.52 -6.95
N THR A 18 6.29 -2.81 -7.95
CA THR A 18 5.78 -1.44 -7.76
C THR A 18 4.38 -1.48 -7.17
N LEU A 19 4.16 -0.74 -6.08
CA LEU A 19 2.84 -0.54 -5.47
C LEU A 19 2.40 0.92 -5.71
N VAL A 20 1.36 1.09 -6.53
CA VAL A 20 0.86 2.41 -6.95
C VAL A 20 -0.50 2.68 -6.33
N GLY A 21 -0.68 3.84 -5.70
CA GLY A 21 -1.93 4.23 -5.05
C GLY A 21 -2.59 5.43 -5.74
N PHE A 22 -3.90 5.33 -5.96
CA PHE A 22 -4.74 6.36 -6.58
C PHE A 22 -5.82 6.84 -5.59
N LYS A 23 -6.35 8.05 -5.81
CA LYS A 23 -7.45 8.58 -4.97
C LYS A 23 -8.71 7.72 -5.05
N SER A 24 -9.01 7.20 -6.24
CA SER A 24 -10.12 6.30 -6.56
C SER A 24 -9.66 5.35 -7.66
N LYS A 25 -10.43 4.28 -7.90
CA LYS A 25 -10.19 3.38 -9.03
C LYS A 25 -10.17 4.20 -10.33
N PRO A 26 -9.10 4.15 -11.15
CA PRO A 26 -9.09 4.84 -12.43
C PRO A 26 -10.12 4.23 -13.38
N ASP A 27 -10.90 5.07 -14.07
CA ASP A 27 -11.74 4.59 -15.17
C ASP A 27 -10.86 4.06 -16.30
N GLN A 28 -11.25 2.96 -16.95
CA GLN A 28 -10.43 2.33 -18.00
C GLN A 28 -10.06 3.31 -19.13
N GLN A 29 -10.96 4.24 -19.47
CA GLN A 29 -10.70 5.27 -20.48
C GLN A 29 -9.76 6.38 -19.99
N LEU A 30 -9.73 6.65 -18.69
CA LEU A 30 -8.93 7.71 -18.06
C LEU A 30 -7.72 7.17 -17.27
N ALA A 31 -7.45 5.86 -17.34
CA ALA A 31 -6.38 5.21 -16.60
C ALA A 31 -5.01 5.81 -16.90
N ALA A 32 -4.79 6.23 -18.16
CA ALA A 32 -3.56 6.92 -18.57
C ALA A 32 -3.44 8.35 -18.00
N ALA A 33 -4.56 9.00 -17.69
CA ALA A 33 -4.60 10.35 -17.12
C ALA A 33 -4.61 10.35 -15.58
N ALA A 34 -4.93 9.22 -14.95
CA ALA A 34 -4.98 9.10 -13.51
C ALA A 34 -3.59 9.28 -12.90
N GLN A 35 -3.41 10.38 -12.18
CA GLN A 35 -2.14 10.69 -11.52
C GLN A 35 -2.00 9.85 -10.24
N PRO A 36 -0.94 9.05 -10.09
CA PRO A 36 -0.71 8.30 -8.87
C PRO A 36 -0.37 9.24 -7.71
N LEU A 37 -0.99 9.02 -6.56
CA LEU A 37 -0.71 9.75 -5.33
C LEU A 37 0.37 9.06 -4.49
N ASN A 38 0.57 7.77 -4.72
CA ASN A 38 1.57 6.96 -4.04
C ASN A 38 2.29 6.12 -5.09
N ASN A 39 3.62 6.09 -5.03
CA ASN A 39 4.44 5.28 -5.92
C ASN A 39 5.72 4.87 -5.17
N PHE A 40 5.83 3.59 -4.83
CA PHE A 40 6.98 3.01 -4.13
C PHE A 40 7.15 1.55 -4.50
N THR A 41 8.33 0.99 -4.21
CA THR A 41 8.60 -0.44 -4.38
C THR A 41 8.35 -1.20 -3.08
N VAL A 42 7.90 -2.45 -3.20
CA VAL A 42 7.76 -3.40 -2.11
C VAL A 42 8.82 -4.52 -2.15
N ARG A 43 9.73 -4.50 -3.13
CA ARG A 43 10.81 -5.49 -3.22
C ARG A 43 11.77 -5.37 -2.04
N GLY A 44 12.07 -6.50 -1.40
CA GLY A 44 12.96 -6.55 -0.25
C GLY A 44 12.41 -5.84 0.99
N CYS A 45 11.11 -5.52 1.02
CA CYS A 45 10.45 -4.99 2.20
C CYS A 45 10.14 -6.11 3.19
N GLN A 46 10.11 -5.75 4.46
CA GLN A 46 9.53 -6.55 5.52
C GLN A 46 8.05 -6.19 5.69
N ILE A 47 7.19 -7.19 5.78
CA ILE A 47 5.77 -7.02 6.10
C ILE A 47 5.54 -7.44 7.55
N MET A 48 4.74 -6.66 8.28
CA MET A 48 4.33 -6.96 9.65
C MET A 48 2.82 -6.82 9.77
N SER A 49 2.12 -7.91 10.11
CA SER A 49 0.69 -7.88 10.43
C SER A 49 0.49 -7.46 11.89
N ILE A 50 -0.37 -6.47 12.12
CA ILE A 50 -0.66 -5.92 13.45
C ILE A 50 -2.16 -5.59 13.56
N ASP A 51 -2.69 -5.51 14.79
CA ASP A 51 -4.11 -5.15 15.02
C ASP A 51 -4.27 -3.82 15.76
N ARG A 52 -3.29 -2.92 15.59
CA ARG A 52 -3.34 -1.55 16.12
C ARG A 52 -2.88 -0.54 15.07
N PRO A 53 -3.49 0.66 15.01
CA PRO A 53 -4.62 1.12 15.83
C PRO A 53 -5.99 0.55 15.40
N LYS A 54 -6.07 -0.19 14.29
CA LYS A 54 -7.27 -0.87 13.81
C LYS A 54 -6.96 -2.36 13.57
N PRO A 55 -7.94 -3.28 13.67
CA PRO A 55 -7.79 -4.66 13.21
C PRO A 55 -7.35 -4.74 11.75
N TYR A 56 -6.75 -5.86 11.34
CA TYR A 56 -6.41 -6.13 9.94
C TYR A 56 -5.46 -5.08 9.34
N THR A 57 -4.62 -4.51 10.19
CA THR A 57 -3.57 -3.58 9.78
C THR A 57 -2.33 -4.37 9.36
N PHE A 58 -1.62 -3.88 8.35
CA PHE A 58 -0.30 -4.39 8.00
C PHE A 58 0.65 -3.23 7.67
N VAL A 59 1.93 -3.42 7.98
CA VAL A 59 2.98 -2.43 7.76
C VAL A 59 3.98 -2.98 6.77
N ILE A 60 4.25 -2.23 5.71
CA ILE A 60 5.35 -2.47 4.78
C ILE A 60 6.51 -1.58 5.19
N ARG A 61 7.61 -2.18 5.62
CA ARG A 61 8.86 -1.51 6.00
C ARG A 61 9.93 -1.80 4.96
N GLY A 62 10.51 -0.78 4.36
CA GLY A 62 11.56 -0.92 3.34
C GLY A 62 12.54 0.25 3.33
N LEU A 63 13.47 0.23 2.38
CA LEU A 63 14.39 1.33 2.14
C LEU A 63 13.90 2.18 0.97
N GLN A 64 13.78 3.49 1.20
CA GLN A 64 13.71 4.47 0.13
C GLN A 64 15.06 5.19 0.11
N TRP A 65 15.87 4.90 -0.91
CA TRP A 65 17.30 5.26 -0.93
C TRP A 65 18.02 4.69 0.30
N THR A 66 18.56 5.53 1.18
CA THR A 66 19.25 5.12 2.41
C THR A 66 18.35 5.20 3.65
N THR A 67 17.09 5.61 3.49
CA THR A 67 16.20 5.88 4.62
C THR A 67 15.17 4.76 4.77
N VAL A 68 15.08 4.21 5.98
CA VAL A 68 14.00 3.27 6.32
C VAL A 68 12.67 4.03 6.31
N ILE A 69 11.74 3.52 5.51
CA ILE A 69 10.38 4.03 5.43
C ILE A 69 9.39 2.95 5.82
N GLU A 70 8.31 3.37 6.46
CA GLU A 70 7.17 2.53 6.77
C GLU A 70 5.92 3.08 6.08
N ARG A 71 5.07 2.17 5.60
CA ARG A 71 3.74 2.46 5.12
C ARG A 71 2.77 1.52 5.81
N THR A 72 1.82 2.10 6.52
CA THR A 72 0.79 1.39 7.26
C THR A 72 -0.50 1.35 6.44
N PHE A 73 -1.06 0.16 6.26
CA PHE A 73 -2.29 -0.11 5.52
C PHE A 73 -3.30 -0.81 6.43
N HIS A 74 -4.58 -0.67 6.09
CA HIS A 74 -5.69 -1.31 6.76
C HIS A 74 -6.68 -1.78 5.71
N VAL A 75 -7.23 -2.97 5.91
CA VAL A 75 -8.33 -3.55 5.11
C VAL A 75 -9.47 -3.96 6.05
N GLU A 76 -10.62 -4.36 5.51
CA GLU A 76 -11.82 -4.54 6.33
C GLU A 76 -11.95 -5.97 6.88
N THR A 77 -11.20 -6.93 6.34
CA THR A 77 -11.24 -8.34 6.76
C THR A 77 -9.84 -8.97 6.89
N GLU A 78 -9.76 -10.06 7.66
CA GLU A 78 -8.53 -10.85 7.78
C GLU A 78 -8.11 -11.45 6.43
N GLN A 79 -9.05 -12.01 5.67
CA GLN A 79 -8.77 -12.62 4.37
C GLN A 79 -8.14 -11.60 3.41
N GLU A 80 -8.68 -10.39 3.34
CA GLU A 80 -8.07 -9.33 2.53
C GLU A 80 -6.64 -9.02 2.99
N ARG A 81 -6.35 -9.05 4.29
CA ARG A 81 -5.00 -8.80 4.81
C ARG A 81 -4.06 -9.93 4.37
N GLU A 82 -4.48 -11.17 4.54
CA GLU A 82 -3.71 -12.35 4.13
C GLU A 82 -3.44 -12.34 2.62
N ASP A 83 -4.44 -12.02 1.80
CA ASP A 83 -4.30 -11.93 0.34
C ASP A 83 -3.28 -10.85 -0.06
N TRP A 84 -3.33 -9.67 0.57
CA TRP A 84 -2.34 -8.61 0.33
C TRP A 84 -0.93 -9.02 0.78
N VAL A 85 -0.79 -9.59 1.98
CA VAL A 85 0.52 -10.01 2.50
C VAL A 85 1.12 -11.14 1.68
N ALA A 86 0.31 -12.07 1.15
CA ALA A 86 0.79 -13.16 0.31
C ALA A 86 1.18 -12.69 -1.11
N ALA A 87 0.52 -11.65 -1.63
CA ALA A 87 0.82 -11.11 -2.96
C ALA A 87 2.07 -10.22 -3.00
N ILE A 88 2.42 -9.58 -1.87
CA ILE A 88 3.57 -8.67 -1.72
C ILE A 88 4.85 -9.46 -1.42
#